data_AF-A0A9R1E922-F1
#
_entry.id   AF-A0A9R1E922-F1
#
_cell.length_a   1.000
_cell.length_b   1.000
_cell.length_c   1.000
_cell.angle_alpha   90.00
_cell.angle_beta   90.00
_cell.angle_gamma   90.00
#
_symmetry.space_group_name_H-M   'P 1'
#
loop_
_entity.id
_entity.type
_entity.pdbx_description
1 polymer ?
#
loop_
_entity_poly.entity_id
_entity_poly.type
_entity_poly.pdbx_seq_one_letter_code
_entity_poly.pdbx_strand_id
1 'polypeptide(L)'
;MPMSLLLPETRKLGCRVVYLCRDPKDTLVSRLHFENKLVARGGCAGLSMDDAYGMFCEGFSPYGPFWDHCLEYWEESVARPDTVLFLKYEEIKSDPARVVRRLASFLSVPLTEEEERSGVAEEVARMCSFETLTGLEVNQVGGVSLGNRVHVDNSVFYRKGEVGDWVNHMSREMGEKLDGIVQEKLQGSGLVF
;
A
#
# COMPACT_ATOMS: atom_id res chain seq x y z
N MET A 1 1.24 8.02 -7.69
CA MET A 1 2.00 8.82 -8.67
C MET A 1 3.46 8.49 -8.45
N PRO A 2 4.20 8.08 -9.48
CA PRO A 2 5.66 7.94 -9.41
C PRO A 2 6.32 9.24 -8.94
N MET A 3 7.46 9.13 -8.25
CA MET A 3 8.19 10.29 -7.73
C MET A 3 8.69 11.18 -8.87
N SER A 4 9.07 10.57 -10.00
CA SER A 4 9.47 11.24 -11.24
C SER A 4 8.39 12.14 -11.84
N LEU A 5 7.12 11.90 -11.52
CA LEU A 5 5.97 12.69 -12.01
C LEU A 5 5.47 13.73 -10.99
N LEU A 6 6.06 13.79 -9.80
CA LEU A 6 5.74 14.85 -8.84
C LEU A 6 6.43 16.16 -9.23
N LEU A 7 5.81 17.28 -8.85
CA LEU A 7 6.35 18.61 -9.13
C LEU A 7 7.77 18.74 -8.55
N PRO A 8 8.75 19.28 -9.30
CA PRO A 8 10.13 19.45 -8.81
C PRO A 8 10.22 20.22 -7.49
N GLU A 9 9.25 21.08 -7.22
CA GLU A 9 9.07 21.84 -5.99
C GLU A 9 8.93 20.93 -4.76
N THR A 10 8.30 19.75 -4.89
CA THR A 10 8.18 18.78 -3.79
C THR A 10 9.56 18.38 -3.24
N ARG A 11 10.56 18.27 -4.12
CA ARG A 11 11.95 18.01 -3.75
C ARG A 11 12.64 19.26 -3.19
N LYS A 12 12.42 20.42 -3.81
CA LYS A 12 13.09 21.69 -3.43
C LYS A 12 12.62 22.26 -2.11
N LEU A 13 11.32 22.11 -1.78
CA LEU A 13 10.70 22.66 -0.58
C LEU A 13 10.95 21.80 0.68
N GLY A 14 11.65 20.67 0.54
CA GLY A 14 11.94 19.78 1.67
C GLY A 14 10.69 19.09 2.22
N CYS A 15 9.67 18.88 1.39
CA CYS A 15 8.47 18.16 1.80
C CYS A 15 8.83 16.73 2.21
N ARG A 16 8.35 16.31 3.38
CA ARG A 16 8.46 14.92 3.82
C ARG A 16 7.49 14.04 3.06
N VAL A 17 7.97 12.87 2.65
CA VAL A 17 7.23 11.85 1.91
C VAL A 17 7.27 10.56 2.72
N VAL A 18 6.10 9.97 2.94
CA VAL A 18 6.00 8.61 3.47
C VAL A 18 5.49 7.73 2.33
N TYR A 19 6.30 6.75 1.94
CA TYR A 19 5.95 5.79 0.90
C TYR A 19 5.68 4.43 1.52
N LEU A 20 4.54 3.83 1.16
CA LEU A 20 4.17 2.49 1.58
C LEU A 20 4.27 1.53 0.40
N CYS A 21 5.02 0.47 0.61
CA CYS A 21 5.19 -0.64 -0.31
C CYS A 21 4.60 -1.93 0.27
N ARG A 22 4.33 -2.92 -0.56
CA ARG A 22 3.72 -4.20 -0.16
C ARG A 22 4.17 -5.30 -1.11
N ASP A 23 4.18 -6.56 -0.67
CA ASP A 23 4.42 -7.70 -1.54
C ASP A 23 3.60 -7.59 -2.86
N PRO A 24 4.25 -7.73 -4.03
CA PRO A 24 3.61 -7.55 -5.33
C PRO A 24 2.42 -8.51 -5.57
N LYS A 25 2.50 -9.75 -5.08
CA LYS A 25 1.47 -10.78 -5.28
C LYS A 25 0.21 -10.41 -4.50
N ASP A 26 0.38 -10.03 -3.24
CA ASP A 26 -0.71 -9.55 -2.39
C ASP A 26 -1.31 -8.23 -2.91
N THR A 27 -0.48 -7.34 -3.45
CA THR A 27 -0.91 -6.08 -4.06
C THR A 27 -1.80 -6.33 -5.27
N LEU A 28 -1.41 -7.24 -6.16
CA LEU A 28 -2.20 -7.64 -7.32
C LEU A 28 -3.58 -8.16 -6.91
N VAL A 29 -3.64 -9.09 -5.95
CA VAL A 29 -4.90 -9.67 -5.46
C VAL A 29 -5.78 -8.59 -4.83
N SER A 30 -5.19 -7.73 -4.00
CA SER A 30 -5.93 -6.63 -3.37
C SER A 30 -6.53 -5.69 -4.41
N ARG A 31 -5.75 -5.34 -5.45
CA ARG A 31 -6.21 -4.47 -6.55
C ARG A 31 -7.34 -5.11 -7.34
N LEU A 32 -7.19 -6.38 -7.74
CA LEU A 32 -8.22 -7.09 -8.50
C LEU A 32 -9.57 -7.06 -7.81
N HIS A 33 -9.59 -7.36 -6.51
CA HIS A 33 -10.83 -7.31 -5.73
C HIS A 33 -11.41 -5.90 -5.61
N PHE A 34 -10.55 -4.89 -5.42
CA PHE A 34 -10.97 -3.50 -5.34
C PHE A 34 -11.61 -3.02 -6.66
N GLU A 35 -10.92 -3.23 -7.79
CA GLU A 35 -11.39 -2.84 -9.12
C GLU A 35 -12.70 -3.58 -9.48
N ASN A 36 -12.77 -4.88 -9.20
CA ASN A 36 -13.98 -5.67 -9.47
C ASN A 36 -15.19 -5.19 -8.64
N LYS A 37 -14.99 -4.81 -7.37
CA LYS A 37 -16.06 -4.20 -6.56
C LYS A 37 -16.53 -2.86 -7.13
N LEU A 38 -15.63 -2.05 -7.67
CA LEU A 38 -15.97 -0.76 -8.27
C LEU A 38 -16.79 -0.92 -9.56
N VAL A 39 -16.34 -1.78 -10.48
CA VAL A 39 -17.00 -1.93 -11.79
C VAL A 39 -18.32 -2.72 -11.72
N ALA A 40 -18.45 -3.65 -10.78
CA ALA A 40 -19.69 -4.39 -10.55
C ALA A 40 -20.87 -3.45 -10.22
N ARG A 41 -20.62 -2.32 -9.56
CA ARG A 41 -21.64 -1.28 -9.30
C ARG A 41 -22.10 -0.56 -10.56
N GLY A 42 -21.21 -0.43 -11.54
CA GLY A 42 -21.53 0.12 -12.86
C GLY A 42 -22.21 -0.88 -13.80
N GLY A 43 -22.46 -2.13 -13.34
CA GLY A 43 -22.99 -3.20 -14.18
C GLY A 43 -21.98 -3.76 -15.19
N CYS A 44 -20.70 -3.43 -15.04
CA CYS A 44 -19.63 -3.93 -15.91
C CYS A 44 -19.06 -5.24 -15.36
N ALA A 45 -18.63 -6.12 -16.27
CA ALA A 45 -17.89 -7.33 -15.88
C ALA A 45 -16.52 -6.93 -15.30
N GLY A 46 -16.15 -7.60 -14.21
CA GLY A 46 -14.82 -7.48 -13.61
C GLY A 46 -13.74 -8.16 -14.45
N LEU A 47 -12.49 -7.89 -14.10
CA LEU A 47 -11.33 -8.55 -14.66
C LEU A 47 -11.17 -9.95 -14.05
N SER A 48 -10.74 -10.92 -14.85
CA SER A 48 -10.37 -12.24 -14.34
C SER A 48 -9.01 -12.20 -13.64
N MET A 49 -8.71 -13.18 -12.78
CA MET A 49 -7.39 -13.27 -12.13
C MET A 49 -6.26 -13.46 -13.17
N ASP A 50 -6.50 -14.27 -14.20
CA ASP A 50 -5.49 -14.57 -15.22
C ASP A 50 -5.18 -13.35 -16.09
N ASP A 51 -6.21 -12.59 -16.49
CA ASP A 51 -6.02 -11.35 -17.26
C ASP A 51 -5.29 -10.30 -16.42
N ALA A 52 -5.72 -10.12 -15.16
CA ALA A 52 -5.09 -9.18 -14.23
C ALA A 52 -3.62 -9.52 -13.97
N TYR A 53 -3.33 -10.81 -13.82
CA TYR A 53 -1.98 -11.32 -13.65
C TYR A 53 -1.11 -11.11 -14.89
N GLY A 54 -1.62 -11.44 -16.08
CA GLY A 54 -0.91 -11.24 -17.34
C GLY A 54 -0.53 -9.77 -17.55
N MET A 55 -1.51 -8.89 -17.41
CA MET A 55 -1.31 -7.43 -17.50
C MET A 55 -0.28 -6.94 -16.47
N PHE A 56 -0.39 -7.39 -15.21
CA PHE A 56 0.54 -6.98 -14.15
C PHE A 56 1.98 -7.44 -14.41
N CYS A 57 2.18 -8.67 -14.93
CA CYS A 57 3.49 -9.19 -15.30
C CYS A 57 4.13 -8.39 -16.45
N GLU A 58 3.32 -7.83 -17.34
CA GLU A 58 3.78 -6.93 -18.41
C GLU A 58 4.00 -5.48 -17.92
N GLY A 59 3.75 -5.20 -16.64
CA GLY A 59 3.84 -3.87 -16.06
C GLY A 59 2.61 -3.00 -16.31
N PHE A 60 1.58 -3.55 -16.96
CA PHE A 60 0.35 -2.84 -17.27
C PHE A 60 -0.59 -2.82 -16.07
N SER A 61 -0.74 -1.62 -15.50
CA SER A 61 -1.25 -1.40 -14.16
C SER A 61 -1.54 0.09 -14.00
N PRO A 62 -2.62 0.51 -13.32
CA PRO A 62 -2.73 1.90 -12.90
C PRO A 62 -1.47 2.32 -12.13
N TYR A 63 -0.85 3.42 -12.57
CA TYR A 63 0.44 3.91 -12.05
C TYR A 63 1.62 2.94 -12.19
N GLY A 64 1.50 1.90 -13.03
CA GLY A 64 2.57 0.93 -13.26
C GLY A 64 3.67 1.44 -14.20
N PRO A 65 4.77 0.68 -14.34
CA PRO A 65 5.00 -0.63 -13.72
C PRO A 65 5.20 -0.58 -12.19
N PHE A 66 4.72 -1.60 -11.48
CA PHE A 66 4.71 -1.60 -10.01
C PHE A 66 6.12 -1.54 -9.42
N TRP A 67 7.04 -2.38 -9.93
CA TRP A 67 8.43 -2.43 -9.45
C TRP A 67 9.16 -1.10 -9.69
N ASP A 68 8.96 -0.46 -10.85
CA ASP A 68 9.58 0.85 -11.14
C ASP A 68 9.05 1.92 -10.17
N HIS A 69 7.73 1.91 -9.91
CA HIS A 69 7.14 2.80 -8.93
C HIS A 69 7.71 2.57 -7.53
N CYS A 70 7.94 1.34 -7.10
CA CYS A 70 8.55 1.07 -5.79
C CYS A 70 10.03 1.44 -5.76
N LEU A 71 10.76 1.18 -6.84
CA LEU A 71 12.18 1.44 -6.97
C LEU A 71 12.50 2.93 -6.89
N GLU A 72 11.72 3.79 -7.58
CA GLU A 72 11.92 5.24 -7.52
C GLU A 72 11.86 5.77 -6.06
N TYR A 73 10.89 5.31 -5.27
CA TYR A 73 10.76 5.75 -3.88
C TYR A 73 11.80 5.09 -2.96
N TRP A 74 12.24 3.87 -3.28
CA TRP A 74 13.32 3.21 -2.56
C TRP A 74 14.63 3.97 -2.72
N GLU A 75 15.04 4.26 -3.95
CA GLU A 75 16.25 5.03 -4.25
C GLU A 75 16.22 6.41 -3.59
N GLU A 76 15.08 7.09 -3.63
CA GLU A 76 14.92 8.39 -2.97
C GLU A 76 14.95 8.30 -1.44
N SER A 77 14.48 7.18 -0.85
CA SER A 77 14.61 6.93 0.59
C SER A 77 16.05 6.71 1.03
N VAL A 78 16.86 6.07 0.16
CA VAL A 78 18.30 5.89 0.39
C VAL A 78 19.04 7.22 0.23
N ALA A 79 18.69 8.00 -0.80
CA ALA A 79 19.34 9.28 -1.08
C ALA A 79 18.97 10.39 -0.07
N ARG A 80 17.74 10.38 0.47
CA ARG A 80 17.20 11.45 1.32
C ARG A 80 16.42 10.90 2.52
N PRO A 81 17.04 10.13 3.43
CA PRO A 81 16.35 9.44 4.53
C PRO A 81 15.61 10.38 5.50
N ASP A 82 16.06 11.64 5.63
CA ASP A 82 15.40 12.65 6.49
C ASP A 82 14.10 13.21 5.91
N THR A 83 13.85 13.00 4.61
CA THR A 83 12.67 13.52 3.90
C THR A 83 11.85 12.45 3.19
N VAL A 84 12.34 11.23 3.07
CA VAL A 84 11.61 10.12 2.45
C VAL A 84 11.67 8.89 3.36
N LEU A 85 10.54 8.54 3.95
CA LEU A 85 10.37 7.34 4.76
C LEU A 85 9.76 6.22 3.92
N PHE A 86 10.52 5.16 3.67
CA PHE A 86 10.03 3.94 3.04
C PHE A 86 9.57 2.92 4.09
N LEU A 87 8.31 2.48 3.96
CA LEU A 87 7.67 1.49 4.82
C LEU A 87 7.18 0.31 3.98
N LYS A 88 7.18 -0.88 4.59
CA LYS A 88 6.53 -2.06 4.03
C LYS A 88 5.28 -2.41 4.81
N TYR A 89 4.24 -2.83 4.13
CA TYR A 89 2.97 -3.24 4.73
C TYR A 89 3.16 -4.43 5.68
N GLU A 90 4.05 -5.35 5.33
CA GLU A 90 4.39 -6.53 6.11
C GLU A 90 5.04 -6.14 7.45
N GLU A 91 5.88 -5.10 7.47
CA GLU A 91 6.47 -4.54 8.69
C GLU A 91 5.39 -3.90 9.58
N ILE A 92 4.45 -3.16 8.98
CA ILE A 92 3.32 -2.57 9.70
C ILE A 92 2.45 -3.67 10.31
N LYS A 93 2.18 -4.74 9.58
CA LYS A 93 1.37 -5.86 10.10
C LYS A 93 2.10 -6.64 11.19
N SER A 94 3.42 -6.75 11.13
CA SER A 94 4.22 -7.48 12.12
C SER A 94 4.37 -6.72 13.43
N ASP A 95 4.64 -5.41 13.39
CA ASP A 95 4.81 -4.58 14.59
C ASP A 95 4.32 -3.14 14.32
N PRO A 96 3.00 -2.92 14.40
CA PRO A 96 2.40 -1.62 14.11
C PRO A 96 2.93 -0.52 15.04
N ALA A 97 3.11 -0.80 16.33
CA ALA A 97 3.51 0.18 17.32
C ALA A 97 4.95 0.68 17.06
N ARG A 98 5.87 -0.21 16.66
CA ARG A 98 7.21 0.19 16.19
C ARG A 98 7.16 1.10 14.97
N VAL A 99 6.28 0.81 14.01
CA VAL A 99 6.13 1.69 12.83
C VAL A 99 5.54 3.05 13.21
N VAL A 100 4.58 3.10 14.14
CA VAL A 100 4.04 4.36 14.67
C VAL A 100 5.15 5.22 15.28
N ARG A 101 6.02 4.65 16.13
CA ARG A 101 7.17 5.37 16.71
C ARG A 101 8.12 5.93 15.65
N ARG A 102 8.45 5.11 14.65
CA ARG A 102 9.31 5.50 13.52
C ARG A 102 8.67 6.62 12.70
N LEU A 103 7.38 6.55 12.44
CA LEU A 103 6.62 7.56 11.72
C LEU A 103 6.55 8.88 12.50
N ALA A 104 6.25 8.82 13.80
CA ALA A 104 6.19 9.97 14.68
C ALA A 104 7.53 10.72 14.71
N SER A 105 8.63 9.99 14.85
CA SER A 105 9.99 10.53 14.80
C SER A 105 10.29 11.18 13.45
N PHE A 106 9.96 10.52 12.34
CA PHE A 106 10.13 11.06 10.99
C PHE A 106 9.32 12.34 10.75
N LEU A 107 8.12 12.42 11.30
CA LEU A 107 7.25 13.61 11.23
C LEU A 107 7.68 14.73 12.20
N SER A 108 8.79 14.59 12.93
CA SER A 108 9.27 15.51 13.97
C SER A 108 8.28 15.73 15.11
N VAL A 109 7.54 14.68 15.45
CA VAL A 109 6.69 14.60 16.62
C VAL A 109 7.03 13.32 17.39
N PRO A 110 8.31 13.11 17.80
CA PRO A 110 8.69 11.90 18.53
C PRO A 110 7.89 11.81 19.83
N LEU A 111 7.49 10.59 20.19
CA LEU A 111 6.79 10.34 21.44
C LEU A 111 7.72 10.65 22.62
N THR A 112 7.18 11.31 23.64
CA THR A 112 7.86 11.54 24.91
C THR A 112 7.98 10.25 25.72
N GLU A 113 8.89 10.22 26.70
CA GLU A 113 9.01 9.08 27.62
C GLU A 113 7.71 8.77 28.39
N GLU A 114 6.89 9.79 28.63
CA GLU A 114 5.58 9.62 29.26
C GLU A 114 4.56 8.98 28.30
N GLU A 115 4.51 9.43 27.05
CA GLU A 115 3.64 8.85 26.02
C GLU A 115 4.04 7.41 25.68
N GLU A 116 5.35 7.11 25.65
CA GLU A 116 5.88 5.76 25.47
C GLU A 116 5.48 4.85 26.63
N ARG A 117 5.66 5.29 27.88
CA ARG A 117 5.24 4.52 29.07
C ARG A 117 3.72 4.36 29.15
N SER A 118 2.96 5.30 28.62
CA SER A 118 1.50 5.28 28.60
C SER A 118 0.92 4.46 27.44
N GLY A 119 1.76 3.93 26.55
CA GLY A 119 1.33 3.08 25.43
C GLY A 119 0.64 3.84 24.29
N VAL A 120 1.01 5.10 24.05
CA VAL A 120 0.40 5.91 22.99
C VAL A 120 0.60 5.29 21.61
N ALA A 121 1.76 4.69 21.34
CA ALA A 121 2.03 4.03 20.06
C ALA A 121 1.09 2.83 19.83
N GLU A 122 0.86 2.03 20.88
CA GLU A 122 -0.04 0.89 20.88
C GLU A 122 -1.49 1.34 20.71
N GLU A 123 -1.90 2.44 21.35
CA GLU A 123 -3.25 2.98 21.22
C GLU A 123 -3.51 3.53 19.82
N VAL A 124 -2.56 4.27 19.23
CA VAL A 124 -2.66 4.74 17.83
C VAL A 124 -2.75 3.54 16.88
N ALA A 125 -1.90 2.52 17.06
CA ALA A 125 -1.95 1.29 16.30
C ALA A 125 -3.31 0.58 16.42
N ARG A 126 -3.88 0.52 17.63
CA ARG A 126 -5.19 -0.05 17.88
C ARG A 126 -6.29 0.75 17.19
N MET A 127 -6.30 2.07 17.29
CA MET A 127 -7.28 2.95 16.64
C MET A 127 -7.25 2.83 15.12
N CYS A 128 -6.07 2.65 14.53
CA CYS A 128 -5.87 2.49 13.09
C CYS A 128 -5.91 1.01 12.62
N SER A 129 -6.21 0.07 13.51
CA SER A 129 -6.26 -1.35 13.18
C SER A 129 -7.38 -1.67 12.19
N PHE A 130 -7.21 -2.76 11.42
CA PHE A 130 -8.21 -3.21 10.47
C PHE A 130 -9.54 -3.49 11.16
N GLU A 131 -9.51 -4.13 12.33
CA GLU A 131 -10.67 -4.51 13.12
C GLU A 131 -11.41 -3.28 13.64
N THR A 132 -10.68 -2.27 14.12
CA THR A 132 -11.30 -1.03 14.59
C THR A 132 -11.90 -0.25 13.43
N LEU A 133 -11.14 -0.05 12.35
CA LEU A 133 -11.60 0.73 11.20
C LEU A 133 -12.80 0.07 10.50
N THR A 134 -12.81 -1.26 10.34
CA THR A 134 -13.96 -1.98 9.75
C THR A 134 -15.18 -2.01 10.67
N GLY A 135 -14.97 -1.90 11.99
CA GLY A 135 -16.04 -1.79 12.98
C GLY A 135 -16.75 -0.43 13.02
N LEU A 136 -16.16 0.63 12.44
CA LEU A 136 -16.76 1.96 12.42
C LEU A 136 -17.96 2.02 11.48
N GLU A 137 -19.08 2.57 11.95
CA GLU A 137 -20.32 2.73 11.18
C GLU A 137 -20.09 3.42 9.82
N VAL A 138 -19.26 4.48 9.81
CA VAL A 138 -18.91 5.20 8.58
C VAL A 138 -18.26 4.32 7.52
N ASN A 139 -17.57 3.25 7.90
CA ASN A 139 -16.93 2.31 6.97
C ASN A 139 -17.84 1.14 6.58
N GLN A 140 -18.95 0.93 7.30
CA GLN A 140 -19.94 -0.12 7.02
C GLN A 140 -21.04 0.37 6.09
N VAL A 141 -21.58 1.56 6.35
CA VAL A 141 -22.74 2.12 5.63
C VAL A 141 -22.47 3.44 4.93
N GLY A 142 -21.30 4.05 5.17
CA GLY A 142 -20.90 5.28 4.49
C GLY A 142 -20.33 5.06 3.10
N GLY A 143 -20.21 6.14 2.33
CA GLY A 143 -19.60 6.13 1.02
C GLY A 143 -19.38 7.54 0.48
N VAL A 144 -18.55 7.64 -0.55
CA VAL A 144 -18.24 8.89 -1.23
C VAL A 144 -18.91 8.90 -2.59
N SER A 145 -19.67 9.96 -2.86
CA SER A 145 -20.27 10.19 -4.18
C SER A 145 -19.35 11.08 -5.02
N LEU A 146 -18.82 10.53 -6.12
CA LEU A 146 -18.03 11.27 -7.10
C LEU A 146 -18.98 11.84 -8.16
N GLY A 147 -19.44 13.08 -7.92
CA GLY A 147 -20.46 13.72 -8.74
C GLY A 147 -21.80 12.97 -8.71
N ASN A 148 -22.62 13.13 -9.76
CA ASN A 148 -23.99 12.60 -9.78
C ASN A 148 -24.11 11.14 -10.27
N ARG A 149 -22.99 10.43 -10.48
CA ARG A 149 -23.00 9.13 -11.21
C ARG A 149 -22.29 7.97 -10.53
N VAL A 150 -21.38 8.21 -9.58
CA VAL A 150 -20.59 7.14 -8.97
C VAL A 150 -20.65 7.25 -7.46
N HIS A 151 -21.18 6.23 -6.79
CA HIS A 151 -21.15 6.10 -5.34
C HIS A 151 -20.25 4.93 -4.94
N VAL A 152 -19.19 5.23 -4.20
CA VAL A 152 -18.22 4.25 -3.70
C VAL A 152 -18.45 4.06 -2.21
N ASP A 153 -18.94 2.88 -1.80
CA ASP A 153 -19.05 2.55 -0.38
C ASP A 153 -17.67 2.48 0.24
N ASN A 154 -17.56 2.95 1.48
CA ASN A 154 -16.32 2.88 2.24
C ASN A 154 -15.90 1.42 2.52
N SER A 155 -16.85 0.49 2.54
CA SER A 155 -16.61 -0.96 2.69
C SER A 155 -15.79 -1.56 1.54
N VAL A 156 -15.68 -0.87 0.39
CA VAL A 156 -14.86 -1.32 -0.75
C VAL A 156 -13.36 -1.29 -0.40
N PHE A 157 -12.93 -0.38 0.48
CA PHE A 157 -11.52 -0.24 0.90
C PHE A 157 -11.05 -1.33 1.87
N TYR A 158 -11.98 -2.08 2.46
CA TYR A 158 -11.68 -3.12 3.44
C TYR A 158 -12.03 -4.50 2.89
N ARG A 159 -11.09 -5.46 3.00
CA ARG A 159 -11.28 -6.82 2.48
C ARG A 159 -10.88 -7.89 3.49
N LYS A 160 -9.57 -8.07 3.72
CA LYS A 160 -9.02 -9.02 4.69
C LYS A 160 -7.99 -8.39 5.63
N GLY A 161 -7.14 -7.49 5.11
CA GLY A 161 -6.10 -6.85 5.92
C GLY A 161 -4.99 -7.83 6.37
N GLU A 162 -4.74 -8.88 5.57
CA GLU A 162 -3.81 -9.97 5.86
C GLU A 162 -2.63 -9.96 4.88
N VAL A 163 -1.50 -10.54 5.31
CA VAL A 163 -0.30 -10.78 4.50
C VAL A 163 -0.31 -12.22 3.99
N GLY A 164 0.04 -12.42 2.73
CA GLY A 164 0.17 -13.74 2.12
C GLY A 164 -1.13 -14.31 1.57
N ASP A 165 -2.19 -13.51 1.43
CA ASP A 165 -3.47 -13.98 0.92
C ASP A 165 -3.39 -14.40 -0.56
N TRP A 166 -2.36 -13.98 -1.29
CA TRP A 166 -2.11 -14.38 -2.67
C TRP A 166 -2.14 -15.90 -2.91
N VAL A 167 -1.76 -16.71 -1.91
CA VAL A 167 -1.78 -18.18 -2.00
C VAL A 167 -3.18 -18.75 -2.22
N ASN A 168 -4.23 -18.00 -1.88
CA ASN A 168 -5.63 -18.40 -2.07
C ASN A 168 -6.17 -18.04 -3.46
N HIS A 169 -5.40 -17.28 -4.26
CA HIS A 169 -5.85 -16.70 -5.52
C HIS A 169 -4.95 -17.03 -6.71
N MET A 170 -3.68 -17.39 -6.46
CA MET A 170 -2.69 -17.65 -7.50
C MET A 170 -2.13 -19.06 -7.34
N SER A 171 -1.76 -19.68 -8.46
CA SER A 171 -0.97 -20.91 -8.40
C SER A 171 0.44 -20.61 -7.90
N ARG A 172 1.13 -21.64 -7.40
CA ARG A 172 2.56 -21.53 -7.02
C ARG A 172 3.41 -21.03 -8.19
N GLU A 173 3.17 -21.56 -9.40
CA GLU A 173 3.91 -21.17 -10.61
C GLU A 173 3.72 -19.69 -10.96
N MET A 174 2.49 -19.16 -10.80
CA MET A 174 2.22 -17.73 -11.00
C MET A 174 2.98 -16.87 -10.00
N GLY A 175 3.01 -17.29 -8.72
CA GLY A 175 3.76 -16.62 -7.67
C GLY A 175 5.27 -16.60 -7.95
N GLU A 176 5.85 -17.76 -8.24
CA GLU A 176 7.28 -17.92 -8.54
C GLU A 176 7.71 -17.11 -9.77
N LYS A 177 6.88 -17.10 -10.83
CA LYS A 177 7.15 -16.29 -12.03
C LYS A 177 7.14 -14.80 -11.71
N LEU A 178 6.18 -14.32 -10.91
CA LEU A 178 6.11 -12.90 -10.53
C LEU A 178 7.30 -12.51 -9.64
N ASP A 179 7.69 -13.40 -8.72
CA ASP A 179 8.88 -13.20 -7.90
C ASP A 179 10.16 -13.09 -8.75
N GLY A 180 10.30 -13.94 -9.77
CA GLY A 180 11.40 -13.86 -10.73
C GLY A 180 11.45 -12.53 -11.48
N ILE A 181 10.31 -12.05 -11.99
CA ILE A 181 10.21 -10.75 -12.67
C ILE A 181 10.64 -9.62 -11.73
N VAL A 182 10.11 -9.60 -10.50
CA VAL A 182 10.38 -8.55 -9.53
C VAL A 182 11.85 -8.57 -9.09
N GLN A 183 12.42 -9.76 -8.86
CA GLN A 183 13.84 -9.91 -8.52
C GLN A 183 14.76 -9.42 -9.64
N GLU A 184 14.46 -9.74 -10.90
CA GLU A 184 15.21 -9.25 -12.05
C GLU A 184 15.17 -7.71 -12.13
N LYS A 185 13.99 -7.11 -11.99
CA LYS A 185 13.79 -5.66 -12.10
C LYS A 185 14.42 -4.88 -10.95
N LEU A 186 14.51 -5.47 -9.76
CA LEU A 186 15.07 -4.83 -8.57
C LEU A 186 16.53 -5.22 -8.32
N GLN A 187 17.14 -6.00 -9.22
CA GLN A 187 18.50 -6.48 -9.06
C GLN A 187 19.48 -5.31 -8.86
N GLY A 188 20.30 -5.40 -7.81
CA GLY A 188 21.30 -4.38 -7.49
C GLY A 188 20.77 -3.16 -6.72
N SER A 189 19.46 -3.01 -6.55
CA SER A 189 18.88 -1.89 -5.80
C SER A 189 18.95 -2.06 -4.27
N GLY A 190 19.05 -3.30 -3.80
CA GLY A 190 18.92 -3.65 -2.38
C GLY A 190 17.47 -3.72 -1.86
N LEU A 191 16.47 -3.39 -2.68
CA LEU A 191 15.05 -3.59 -2.35
C LEU A 191 14.68 -5.06 -2.53
N VAL A 192 14.14 -5.66 -1.47
CA VAL A 192 13.64 -7.04 -1.43
C VAL A 192 12.27 -7.04 -0.77
N PHE A 193 11.38 -7.93 -1.19
CA PHE A 193 10.07 -8.15 -0.60
C PHE A 193 10.07 -9.37 0.31
#